data_AF-G9YHN0-F1
#
_entry.id   AF-G9YHN0-F1
#
_cell.length_a   1.000
_cell.length_b   1.000
_cell.length_c   1.000
_cell.angle_alpha   90.00
_cell.angle_beta   90.00
_cell.angle_gamma   90.00
#
_symmetry.space_group_name_H-M   'P 1'
#
loop_
_entity.id
_entity.type
_entity.pdbx_description
1 polymer ?
#
loop_
_entity_poly.entity_id
_entity_poly.type
_entity_poly.pdbx_seq_one_letter_code
_entity_poly.pdbx_strand_id
1 'polypeptide(L)'
;MKMSNKETFDWYGVMSGLEAVDTVPEELENTAARRLGKAYLCAFRTGDDKEKYWLLAETLFLRLADTAPSRYVYSVLAGLYRQAYGGSPGIGTKTKEELLHRALDCYERLYNDHPDEYELYEYAHLLYKSSSVFSAAAGVRERLERKEKAYRIYGEVMEAYNRNNNKKTVERPYIRAAYGLCRCGLELYGYETPLQKEYVLLTGGYYLSERAKEVKKTVFYTLCRAVDSVRRYENIPTVMEDGCRYYDCDYRYEAPWDIYYMMGRLFLFAVKYNILPNRSEPVRSCEKYFTYAAVLDRKRRSEGLPVSGFSHMYHSLCDFYLMCGTEEKLGAFLKEYGDYMEPSYIELTNLRRALKAGNYEKARACLNAADGRPSSLPPRKATILKDLLTVLEKKDMSGVERSYKPYEMKLFAEVLQKKNRTVRTYSAV
;
A
#
# COMPACT_ATOMS: atom_id res chain seq x y z
N MET A 1 -14.19 19.20 38.72
CA MET A 1 -13.56 18.36 39.76
C MET A 1 -12.58 17.42 39.06
N LYS A 2 -11.29 17.78 39.05
CA LYS A 2 -10.19 16.93 38.55
C LYS A 2 -10.02 15.78 39.53
N MET A 3 -10.00 14.53 39.05
CA MET A 3 -9.11 13.46 39.56
C MET A 3 -9.23 12.20 38.70
N SER A 4 -8.14 11.88 38.02
CA SER A 4 -7.57 10.54 37.94
C SER A 4 -6.10 10.74 37.59
N ASN A 5 -5.29 11.09 38.60
CA ASN A 5 -3.84 10.92 38.50
C ASN A 5 -3.59 9.42 38.44
N LYS A 6 -3.44 8.86 37.23
CA LYS A 6 -2.80 7.55 37.08
C LYS A 6 -1.37 7.73 37.60
N GLU A 7 -1.03 7.05 38.68
CA GLU A 7 0.34 6.98 39.17
C GLU A 7 1.26 6.61 38.00
N THR A 8 2.16 7.52 37.64
CA THR A 8 3.20 7.26 36.65
C THR A 8 4.14 6.21 37.22
N PHE A 9 4.30 5.09 36.51
CA PHE A 9 5.20 4.01 36.91
C PHE A 9 6.62 4.56 37.10
N ASP A 10 7.15 4.47 38.33
CA ASP A 10 8.48 4.95 38.68
C ASP A 10 9.57 4.00 38.14
N TRP A 11 9.85 4.15 36.86
CA TRP A 11 10.86 3.35 36.17
C TRP A 11 12.27 3.68 36.68
N TYR A 12 12.55 4.92 37.08
CA TYR A 12 13.87 5.30 37.58
C TYR A 12 14.13 4.69 38.95
N GLY A 13 13.18 4.79 39.89
CA GLY A 13 13.31 4.16 41.21
C GLY A 13 13.46 2.63 41.14
N VAL A 14 12.80 1.97 40.17
CA VAL A 14 13.01 0.53 39.91
C VAL A 14 14.43 0.23 39.45
N MET A 15 14.99 1.02 38.53
CA MET A 15 16.36 0.80 38.04
C MET A 15 17.39 1.13 39.12
N SER A 16 17.23 2.23 39.85
CA SER A 16 18.12 2.62 40.95
C SER A 16 18.11 1.60 42.08
N GLY A 17 16.94 1.10 42.48
CA GLY A 17 16.81 0.10 43.54
C GLY A 17 17.37 -1.29 43.17
N LEU A 18 17.66 -1.53 41.89
CA LEU A 18 18.31 -2.74 41.39
C LEU A 18 19.74 -2.47 40.88
N GLU A 19 20.30 -1.28 41.14
CA GLU A 19 21.62 -0.87 40.66
C GLU A 19 21.80 -1.04 39.13
N ALA A 20 20.71 -0.85 38.39
CA ALA A 20 20.57 -1.24 36.98
C ALA A 20 20.39 -0.03 36.04
N VAL A 21 20.79 1.16 36.48
CA VAL A 21 20.59 2.43 35.73
C VAL A 21 21.45 2.50 34.47
N ASP A 22 22.66 1.94 34.52
CA ASP A 22 23.66 2.03 33.44
C ASP A 22 24.00 0.66 32.83
N THR A 23 23.72 -0.44 33.54
CA THR A 23 24.06 -1.80 33.13
C THR A 23 22.95 -2.78 33.50
N VAL A 24 22.92 -3.94 32.84
CA VAL A 24 22.03 -5.05 33.21
C VAL A 24 22.75 -5.91 34.26
N PRO A 25 22.24 -6.00 35.51
CA PRO A 25 22.88 -6.80 36.56
C PRO A 25 23.07 -8.26 36.14
N GLU A 26 24.17 -8.89 36.52
CA GLU A 26 24.53 -10.27 36.09
C GLU A 26 23.55 -11.32 36.62
N GLU A 27 23.20 -11.21 37.91
CA GLU A 27 22.29 -12.12 38.60
C GLU A 27 20.97 -11.41 38.91
N LEU A 28 19.88 -11.89 38.30
CA LEU A 28 18.53 -11.42 38.58
C LEU A 28 17.58 -12.60 38.59
N GLU A 29 16.77 -12.70 39.65
CA GLU A 29 15.62 -13.58 39.65
C GLU A 29 14.63 -13.17 38.54
N ASN A 30 13.93 -14.16 37.95
CA ASN A 30 13.01 -13.93 36.83
C ASN A 30 11.96 -12.83 37.09
N THR A 31 11.45 -12.72 38.33
CA THR A 31 10.47 -11.68 38.70
C THR A 31 11.10 -10.29 38.70
N ALA A 32 12.32 -10.14 39.23
CA ALA A 32 13.08 -8.90 39.23
C ALA A 32 13.49 -8.51 37.80
N ALA A 33 13.94 -9.48 36.99
CA ALA A 33 14.27 -9.28 35.59
C ALA A 33 13.07 -8.77 34.77
N ARG A 34 11.87 -9.33 34.95
CA ARG A 34 10.66 -8.83 34.27
C ARG A 34 10.28 -7.41 34.70
N ARG A 35 10.41 -7.09 35.99
CA ARG A 35 10.16 -5.74 36.53
C ARG A 35 11.15 -4.73 35.97
N LEU A 36 12.43 -5.09 35.90
CA LEU A 36 13.49 -4.28 35.30
C LEU A 36 13.26 -4.08 33.79
N GLY A 37 12.86 -5.13 33.07
CA GLY A 37 12.51 -5.05 31.65
C GLY A 37 11.37 -4.06 31.39
N LYS A 38 10.34 -4.04 32.25
CA LYS A 38 9.28 -3.02 32.19
C LYS A 38 9.83 -1.61 32.42
N ALA A 39 10.78 -1.43 33.33
CA ALA A 39 11.44 -0.15 33.58
C ALA A 39 12.24 0.33 32.37
N TYR A 40 13.08 -0.51 31.76
CA TYR A 40 13.80 -0.16 30.53
C TYR A 40 12.87 0.18 29.38
N LEU A 41 11.79 -0.58 29.17
CA LEU A 41 10.81 -0.26 28.13
C LEU A 41 10.06 1.05 28.38
N CYS A 42 9.81 1.39 29.65
CA CYS A 42 9.22 2.67 30.02
C CYS A 42 10.20 3.81 29.74
N ALA A 43 11.43 3.67 30.21
CA ALA A 43 12.52 4.62 30.00
C ALA A 43 12.81 4.84 28.51
N PHE A 44 12.78 3.79 27.69
CA PHE A 44 12.91 3.90 26.24
C PHE A 44 11.79 4.75 25.59
N ARG A 45 10.58 4.75 26.16
CA ARG A 45 9.45 5.53 25.62
C ARG A 45 9.44 6.98 26.09
N THR A 46 9.86 7.22 27.33
CA THR A 46 9.67 8.53 28.01
C THR A 46 10.95 9.25 28.36
N GLY A 47 12.08 8.55 28.42
CA GLY A 47 13.38 9.12 28.75
C GLY A 47 14.06 9.78 27.55
N ASP A 48 15.09 10.56 27.85
CA ASP A 48 15.83 11.34 26.86
C ASP A 48 16.82 10.47 26.06
N ASP A 49 17.47 9.50 26.71
CA ASP A 49 18.44 8.59 26.08
C ASP A 49 17.79 7.28 25.60
N LYS A 50 17.07 7.38 24.48
CA LYS A 50 16.35 6.23 23.90
C LYS A 50 17.28 5.10 23.48
N GLU A 51 18.48 5.41 23.01
CA GLU A 51 19.43 4.40 22.54
C GLU A 51 19.93 3.54 23.70
N LYS A 52 20.37 4.17 24.79
CA LYS A 52 20.79 3.47 26.01
C LYS A 52 19.70 2.53 26.52
N TYR A 53 18.48 3.03 26.70
CA TYR A 53 17.41 2.21 27.28
C TYR A 53 16.94 1.10 26.33
N TRP A 54 17.05 1.29 25.02
CA TRP A 54 16.82 0.22 24.06
C TRP A 54 17.88 -0.88 24.18
N LEU A 55 19.17 -0.52 24.28
CA LEU A 55 20.27 -1.49 24.42
C LEU A 55 20.19 -2.26 25.74
N LEU A 56 19.84 -1.58 26.84
CA LEU A 56 19.62 -2.23 28.14
C LEU A 56 18.44 -3.21 28.09
N ALA A 57 17.33 -2.80 27.45
CA ALA A 57 16.19 -3.69 27.24
C ALA A 57 16.57 -4.89 26.36
N GLU A 58 17.21 -4.68 25.21
CA GLU A 58 17.66 -5.75 24.32
C GLU A 58 18.56 -6.75 25.07
N THR A 59 19.56 -6.26 25.78
CA THR A 59 20.53 -7.09 26.52
C THR A 59 19.84 -7.97 27.56
N LEU A 60 18.95 -7.39 28.36
CA LEU A 60 18.19 -8.12 29.37
C LEU A 60 17.28 -9.19 28.73
N PHE A 61 16.55 -8.83 27.68
CA PHE A 61 15.59 -9.74 27.07
C PHE A 61 16.27 -10.83 26.21
N LEU A 62 17.44 -10.59 25.64
CA LEU A 62 18.26 -11.65 25.03
C LEU A 62 18.72 -12.65 26.08
N ARG A 63 19.21 -12.19 27.25
CA ARG A 63 19.58 -13.09 28.35
C ARG A 63 18.39 -13.93 28.82
N LEU A 64 17.21 -13.31 28.97
CA LEU A 64 15.99 -14.02 29.33
C LEU A 64 15.54 -15.01 28.24
N ALA A 65 15.82 -14.75 26.97
CA ALA A 65 15.52 -15.68 25.89
C ALA A 65 16.38 -16.95 25.97
N ASP A 66 17.60 -16.85 26.49
CA ASP A 66 18.51 -17.98 26.67
C ASP A 66 18.21 -18.77 27.95
N THR A 67 17.88 -18.09 29.06
CA THR A 67 17.74 -18.74 30.38
C THR A 67 16.31 -19.12 30.74
N ALA A 68 15.31 -18.36 30.27
CA ALA A 68 13.90 -18.54 30.61
C ALA A 68 12.99 -18.13 29.43
N PRO A 69 13.12 -18.80 28.26
CA PRO A 69 12.37 -18.45 27.07
C PRO A 69 10.86 -18.49 27.35
N SER A 70 10.16 -17.45 26.89
CA SER A 70 8.70 -17.38 26.99
C SER A 70 8.14 -16.50 25.88
N ARG A 71 6.86 -16.67 25.58
CA ARG A 71 6.14 -15.83 24.62
C ARG A 71 6.29 -14.33 24.93
N TYR A 72 6.21 -13.94 26.20
CA TYR A 72 6.42 -12.55 26.62
C TYR A 72 7.79 -12.01 26.20
N VAL A 73 8.87 -12.79 26.39
CA VAL A 73 10.23 -12.39 26.03
C VAL A 73 10.34 -12.15 24.52
N TYR A 74 9.87 -13.10 23.71
CA TYR A 74 9.92 -12.96 22.25
C TYR A 74 9.01 -11.84 21.73
N SER A 75 7.86 -11.61 22.36
CA SER A 75 6.95 -10.50 22.03
C SER A 75 7.62 -9.13 22.25
N VAL A 76 8.35 -8.99 23.37
CA VAL A 76 9.12 -7.78 23.66
C VAL A 76 10.26 -7.59 22.66
N LEU A 77 11.07 -8.63 22.41
CA LEU A 77 12.18 -8.56 21.44
C LEU A 77 11.67 -8.22 20.03
N ALA A 78 10.59 -8.87 19.57
CA ALA A 78 9.96 -8.56 18.28
C ALA A 78 9.55 -7.08 18.20
N GLY A 79 8.93 -6.56 19.26
CA GLY A 79 8.54 -5.16 19.38
C GLY A 79 9.73 -4.20 19.32
N LEU A 80 10.81 -4.47 20.06
CA LEU A 80 12.03 -3.68 20.09
C LEU A 80 12.69 -3.61 18.71
N TYR A 81 12.87 -4.77 18.06
CA TYR A 81 13.51 -4.85 16.75
C TYR A 81 12.68 -4.20 15.65
N ARG A 82 11.36 -4.40 15.65
CA ARG A 82 10.46 -3.76 14.69
C ARG A 82 10.46 -2.24 14.83
N GLN A 83 10.44 -1.72 16.05
CA GLN A 83 10.49 -0.28 16.31
C GLN A 83 11.83 0.31 15.84
N ALA A 84 12.95 -0.34 16.14
CA ALA A 84 14.27 0.06 15.69
C ALA A 84 14.39 0.06 14.15
N TYR A 85 13.88 -0.98 13.49
CA TYR A 85 13.82 -1.05 12.03
C TYR A 85 13.02 0.10 11.40
N GLY A 86 11.91 0.48 12.05
CA GLY A 86 11.02 1.55 11.59
C GLY A 86 11.48 2.98 11.93
N GLY A 87 12.41 3.13 12.88
CA GLY A 87 12.85 4.41 13.43
C GLY A 87 13.99 5.09 12.67
N SER A 88 14.17 6.37 12.98
CA SER A 88 15.34 7.19 12.64
C SER A 88 15.68 8.06 13.85
N PRO A 89 16.95 8.20 14.26
CA PRO A 89 18.16 7.56 13.73
C PRO A 89 18.24 6.06 14.06
N GLY A 90 19.22 5.36 13.49
CA GLY A 90 19.51 3.95 13.80
C GLY A 90 19.84 3.78 15.28
N ILE A 91 19.45 2.64 15.86
CA ILE A 91 19.76 2.33 17.26
C ILE A 91 21.03 1.48 17.32
N GLY A 92 22.08 2.01 17.94
CA GLY A 92 23.36 1.32 18.07
C GLY A 92 24.10 1.15 16.74
N THR A 93 24.98 0.15 16.71
CA THR A 93 25.77 -0.26 15.54
C THR A 93 25.05 -1.23 14.60
N LYS A 94 23.80 -1.59 14.89
CA LYS A 94 23.04 -2.62 14.14
C LYS A 94 22.49 -2.07 12.83
N THR A 95 22.63 -2.85 11.77
CA THR A 95 22.07 -2.51 10.45
C THR A 95 20.55 -2.67 10.43
N LYS A 96 19.86 -1.97 9.52
CA LYS A 96 18.40 -2.13 9.36
C LYS A 96 18.04 -3.55 8.91
N GLU A 97 18.90 -4.18 8.13
CA GLU A 97 18.80 -5.56 7.70
C GLU A 97 18.86 -6.52 8.89
N GLU A 98 19.84 -6.37 9.78
CA GLU A 98 19.94 -7.17 11.01
C GLU A 98 18.71 -7.02 11.90
N LEU A 99 18.26 -5.78 12.13
CA LEU A 99 17.07 -5.50 12.94
C LEU A 99 15.81 -6.12 12.32
N LEU A 100 15.67 -6.06 10.99
CA LEU A 100 14.57 -6.72 10.28
C LEU A 100 14.63 -8.24 10.44
N HIS A 101 15.79 -8.86 10.23
CA HIS A 101 15.97 -10.31 10.39
C HIS A 101 15.62 -10.76 11.81
N ARG A 102 16.16 -10.09 12.84
CA ARG A 102 15.85 -10.40 14.24
C ARG A 102 14.37 -10.22 14.59
N ALA A 103 13.73 -9.18 14.06
CA ALA A 103 12.29 -8.97 14.24
C ALA A 103 11.46 -10.09 13.60
N LEU A 104 11.79 -10.46 12.36
CA LEU A 104 11.11 -11.54 11.64
C LEU A 104 11.30 -12.87 12.37
N ASP A 105 12.50 -13.20 12.83
CA ASP A 105 12.77 -14.45 13.57
C ASP A 105 11.95 -14.52 14.88
N CYS A 106 11.83 -13.42 15.62
CA CYS A 106 11.01 -13.38 16.82
C CYS A 106 9.52 -13.55 16.47
N TYR A 107 9.02 -12.88 15.43
CA TYR A 107 7.63 -13.01 15.00
C TYR A 107 7.31 -14.39 14.43
N GLU A 108 8.24 -15.07 13.75
CA GLU A 108 8.06 -16.45 13.29
C GLU A 108 7.90 -17.41 14.48
N ARG A 109 8.68 -17.22 15.54
CA ARG A 109 8.53 -18.00 16.78
C ARG A 109 7.16 -17.76 17.41
N LEU A 110 6.75 -16.51 17.55
CA LEU A 110 5.43 -16.14 18.09
C LEU A 110 4.29 -16.68 17.23
N TYR A 111 4.43 -16.64 15.91
CA TYR A 111 3.45 -17.15 14.97
C TYR A 111 3.20 -18.65 15.15
N ASN A 112 4.25 -19.41 15.44
CA ASN A 112 4.16 -20.85 15.70
C ASN A 112 3.71 -21.18 17.15
N ASP A 113 3.70 -20.20 18.06
CA ASP A 113 3.37 -20.36 19.48
C ASP A 113 2.10 -19.57 19.87
N HIS A 114 0.99 -19.86 19.19
CA HIS A 114 -0.35 -19.31 19.46
C HIS A 114 -0.36 -17.76 19.61
N PRO A 115 -0.14 -17.02 18.51
CA PRO A 115 -0.05 -15.57 18.54
C PRO A 115 -1.40 -14.92 18.86
N ASP A 116 -1.37 -13.75 19.50
CA ASP A 116 -2.57 -12.91 19.59
C ASP A 116 -2.78 -12.06 18.34
N GLU A 117 -3.97 -11.44 18.22
CA GLU A 117 -4.33 -10.66 17.04
C GLU A 117 -3.44 -9.44 16.82
N TYR A 118 -2.87 -8.86 17.88
CA TYR A 118 -1.98 -7.72 17.77
C TYR A 118 -0.60 -8.15 17.24
N GLU A 119 -0.07 -9.26 17.73
CA GLU A 119 1.18 -9.87 17.25
C GLU A 119 1.06 -10.29 15.78
N LEU A 120 -0.04 -10.95 15.40
CA LEU A 120 -0.34 -11.30 14.01
C LEU A 120 -0.37 -10.05 13.12
N TYR A 121 -1.06 -8.99 13.55
CA TYR A 121 -1.11 -7.73 12.81
C TYR A 121 0.28 -7.11 12.63
N GLU A 122 1.05 -6.96 13.70
CA GLU A 122 2.38 -6.34 13.64
C GLU A 122 3.35 -7.15 12.77
N TYR A 123 3.22 -8.48 12.79
CA TYR A 123 3.99 -9.36 11.93
C TYR A 123 3.63 -9.19 10.45
N ALA A 124 2.33 -9.23 10.11
CA ALA A 124 1.87 -8.97 8.75
C ALA A 124 2.29 -7.57 8.26
N HIS A 125 2.23 -6.58 9.14
CA HIS A 125 2.65 -5.22 8.82
C HIS A 125 4.15 -5.10 8.55
N LEU A 126 4.99 -5.76 9.34
CA LEU A 126 6.44 -5.81 9.12
C LEU A 126 6.80 -6.52 7.81
N LEU A 127 6.17 -7.65 7.52
CA LEU A 127 6.34 -8.38 6.26
C LEU A 127 5.96 -7.52 5.06
N TYR A 128 4.79 -6.88 5.09
CA TYR A 128 4.33 -6.01 4.01
C TYR A 128 5.25 -4.80 3.84
N LYS A 129 5.59 -4.09 4.93
CA LYS A 129 6.46 -2.91 4.89
C LYS A 129 7.83 -3.27 4.30
N SER A 130 8.45 -4.34 4.78
CA SER A 130 9.76 -4.79 4.28
C SER A 130 9.73 -5.30 2.84
N SER A 131 8.57 -5.75 2.32
CA SER A 131 8.39 -6.11 0.91
C SER A 131 8.31 -4.90 -0.03
N SER A 132 7.97 -3.72 0.50
CA SER A 132 7.67 -2.51 -0.27
C SER A 132 8.80 -1.47 -0.25
N VAL A 133 9.78 -1.61 0.64
CA VAL A 133 10.94 -0.73 0.69
C VAL A 133 11.91 -1.09 -0.44
N PHE A 134 11.99 -0.22 -1.45
CA PHE A 134 12.83 -0.42 -2.64
C PHE A 134 14.34 -0.48 -2.35
N SER A 135 14.77 0.01 -1.19
CA SER A 135 16.17 -0.04 -0.74
C SER A 135 16.55 -1.34 -0.01
N ALA A 136 15.60 -2.26 0.22
CA ALA A 136 15.90 -3.53 0.88
C ALA A 136 16.70 -4.43 -0.07
N ALA A 137 17.81 -5.01 0.43
CA ALA A 137 18.67 -5.94 -0.29
C ALA A 137 17.98 -7.23 -0.78
N ALA A 138 16.74 -7.49 -0.31
CA ALA A 138 15.95 -8.66 -0.66
C ALA A 138 15.63 -8.75 -2.16
N GLY A 139 15.78 -9.95 -2.74
CA GLY A 139 15.47 -10.21 -4.14
C GLY A 139 13.98 -10.10 -4.48
N VAL A 140 13.63 -10.03 -5.77
CA VAL A 140 12.22 -9.90 -6.24
C VAL A 140 11.33 -11.03 -5.70
N ARG A 141 11.84 -12.27 -5.70
CA ARG A 141 11.12 -13.46 -5.23
C ARG A 141 10.83 -13.39 -3.74
N GLU A 142 11.84 -13.09 -2.93
CA GLU A 142 11.69 -12.97 -1.49
C GLU A 142 10.69 -11.88 -1.09
N ARG A 143 10.71 -10.72 -1.78
CA ARG A 143 9.71 -9.67 -1.55
C ARG A 143 8.30 -10.14 -1.89
N LEU A 144 8.13 -10.96 -2.93
CA LEU A 144 6.84 -11.54 -3.28
C LEU A 144 6.37 -12.52 -2.19
N GLU A 145 7.22 -13.44 -1.75
CA GLU A 145 6.92 -14.41 -0.69
C GLU A 145 6.53 -13.72 0.63
N ARG A 146 7.25 -12.65 1.02
CA ARG A 146 6.89 -11.81 2.17
C ARG A 146 5.52 -11.16 2.02
N LYS A 147 5.19 -10.66 0.82
CA LYS A 147 3.89 -10.03 0.53
C LYS A 147 2.75 -11.04 0.56
N GLU A 148 2.95 -12.22 0.00
CA GLU A 148 1.99 -13.34 0.07
C GLU A 148 1.74 -13.77 1.51
N LYS A 149 2.81 -13.91 2.31
CA LYS A 149 2.69 -14.23 3.73
C LYS A 149 1.97 -13.13 4.50
N ALA A 150 2.29 -11.86 4.27
CA ALA A 150 1.59 -10.73 4.88
C ALA A 150 0.09 -10.73 4.57
N TYR A 151 -0.28 -10.95 3.29
CA TYR A 151 -1.67 -11.03 2.87
C TYR A 151 -2.42 -12.14 3.60
N ARG A 152 -1.82 -13.33 3.72
CA ARG A 152 -2.41 -14.45 4.46
C ARG A 152 -2.63 -14.10 5.94
N ILE A 153 -1.60 -13.58 6.60
CA ILE A 153 -1.66 -13.28 8.04
C ILE A 153 -2.67 -12.16 8.34
N TYR A 154 -2.78 -11.13 7.48
CA TYR A 154 -3.87 -10.15 7.64
C TYR A 154 -5.25 -10.81 7.58
N GLY A 155 -5.44 -11.81 6.72
CA GLY A 155 -6.66 -12.62 6.66
C GLY A 155 -6.91 -13.39 7.97
N GLU A 156 -5.86 -14.00 8.53
CA GLU A 156 -5.93 -14.72 9.81
C GLU A 156 -6.34 -13.80 10.97
N VAL A 157 -5.84 -12.55 11.02
CA VAL A 157 -6.28 -11.54 12.00
C VAL A 157 -7.77 -11.26 11.87
N MET A 158 -8.27 -11.11 10.64
CA MET A 158 -9.69 -10.86 10.38
C MET A 158 -10.57 -12.04 10.79
N GLU A 159 -10.13 -13.26 10.53
CA GLU A 159 -10.84 -14.49 10.92
C GLU A 159 -10.83 -14.70 12.44
N ALA A 160 -9.73 -14.39 13.12
CA ALA A 160 -9.63 -14.45 14.58
C ALA A 160 -10.61 -13.47 15.25
N TYR A 161 -10.68 -12.23 14.78
CA TYR A 161 -11.63 -11.22 15.29
C TYR A 161 -13.09 -11.69 15.16
N ASN A 162 -13.46 -12.22 13.99
CA ASN A 162 -14.83 -12.71 13.74
C ASN A 162 -15.20 -13.90 14.64
N ARG A 163 -14.25 -14.79 14.95
CA ARG A 163 -14.45 -15.93 15.87
C ARG A 163 -14.60 -15.51 17.33
N ASN A 164 -13.98 -14.39 17.73
CA ASN A 164 -13.95 -13.90 19.11
C ASN A 164 -15.12 -13.00 19.51
N ASN A 165 -16.25 -13.03 18.78
CA ASN A 165 -17.48 -12.24 19.05
C ASN A 165 -17.22 -10.73 19.20
N ASN A 166 -16.34 -10.14 18.40
CA ASN A 166 -16.12 -8.69 18.34
C ASN A 166 -15.72 -8.05 19.68
N LYS A 167 -14.87 -8.72 20.48
CA LYS A 167 -14.34 -8.13 21.73
C LYS A 167 -13.67 -6.77 21.42
N LYS A 168 -14.04 -5.72 22.17
CA LYS A 168 -13.48 -4.35 21.99
C LYS A 168 -11.95 -4.28 22.08
N THR A 169 -11.32 -5.20 22.81
CA THR A 169 -9.85 -5.24 22.99
C THR A 169 -9.08 -5.60 21.73
N VAL A 170 -9.71 -6.22 20.73
CA VAL A 170 -9.08 -6.66 19.47
C VAL A 170 -9.53 -5.85 18.25
N GLU A 171 -10.26 -4.75 18.47
CA GLU A 171 -10.81 -3.90 17.41
C GLU A 171 -9.72 -3.16 16.63
N ARG A 172 -8.71 -2.62 17.33
CA ARG A 172 -7.58 -1.93 16.69
C ARG A 172 -6.80 -2.81 15.70
N PRO A 173 -6.26 -3.99 16.10
CA PRO A 173 -5.52 -4.83 15.16
C PRO A 173 -6.40 -5.30 14.01
N TYR A 174 -7.70 -5.55 14.24
CA TYR A 174 -8.65 -5.91 13.19
C TYR A 174 -8.79 -4.82 12.12
N ILE A 175 -9.08 -3.57 12.50
CA ILE A 175 -9.30 -2.49 11.53
C ILE A 175 -8.04 -2.19 10.73
N ARG A 176 -6.87 -2.15 11.40
CA ARG A 176 -5.59 -1.94 10.70
C ARG A 176 -5.21 -3.13 9.81
N ALA A 177 -5.55 -4.36 10.21
CA ALA A 177 -5.36 -5.53 9.37
C ALA A 177 -6.28 -5.52 8.16
N ALA A 178 -7.53 -5.09 8.29
CA ALA A 178 -8.46 -4.97 7.17
C ALA A 178 -7.96 -3.96 6.12
N TYR A 179 -7.49 -2.79 6.56
CA TYR A 179 -6.85 -1.82 5.66
C TYR A 179 -5.56 -2.37 5.03
N GLY A 180 -4.70 -3.03 5.83
CA GLY A 180 -3.49 -3.69 5.36
C GLY A 180 -3.74 -4.79 4.33
N LEU A 181 -4.79 -5.60 4.54
CA LEU A 181 -5.24 -6.65 3.62
C LEU A 181 -5.61 -6.06 2.26
N CYS A 182 -6.36 -4.96 2.24
CA CYS A 182 -6.73 -4.27 1.01
C CYS A 182 -5.52 -3.73 0.25
N ARG A 183 -4.59 -3.04 0.93
CA ARG A 183 -3.36 -2.55 0.29
C ARG A 183 -2.52 -3.68 -0.27
N CYS A 184 -2.25 -4.69 0.56
CA CYS A 184 -1.42 -5.82 0.20
C CYS A 184 -2.05 -6.64 -0.93
N GLY A 185 -3.37 -6.91 -0.86
CA GLY A 185 -4.10 -7.66 -1.87
C GLY A 185 -4.18 -6.95 -3.22
N LEU A 186 -4.43 -5.63 -3.23
CA LEU A 186 -4.42 -4.84 -4.47
C LEU A 186 -3.04 -4.85 -5.15
N GLU A 187 -1.96 -4.80 -4.38
CA GLU A 187 -0.61 -4.88 -4.93
C GLU A 187 -0.25 -6.29 -5.41
N LEU A 188 -0.66 -7.33 -4.68
CA LEU A 188 -0.32 -8.71 -4.99
C LEU A 188 -1.09 -9.22 -6.21
N TYR A 189 -2.42 -9.04 -6.21
CA TYR A 189 -3.30 -9.56 -7.25
C TYR A 189 -3.54 -8.58 -8.39
N GLY A 190 -3.26 -7.29 -8.17
CA GLY A 190 -3.39 -6.22 -9.16
C GLY A 190 -2.05 -5.70 -9.69
N TYR A 191 -0.95 -6.44 -9.50
CA TYR A 191 0.34 -6.08 -10.05
C TYR A 191 0.30 -6.03 -11.58
N GLU A 192 0.87 -4.97 -12.15
CA GLU A 192 0.97 -4.76 -13.59
C GLU A 192 2.40 -4.34 -13.93
N THR A 193 3.01 -5.01 -14.90
CA THR A 193 4.26 -4.52 -15.50
C THR A 193 4.02 -3.16 -16.19
N PRO A 194 5.06 -2.36 -16.46
CA PRO A 194 4.90 -1.11 -17.19
C PRO A 194 4.17 -1.28 -18.54
N LEU A 195 4.46 -2.35 -19.29
CA LEU A 195 3.78 -2.65 -20.56
C LEU A 195 2.30 -2.98 -20.34
N GLN A 196 2.02 -3.82 -19.34
CA GLN A 196 0.66 -4.19 -18.95
C GLN A 196 -0.20 -2.98 -18.58
N LYS A 197 0.37 -1.97 -17.93
CA LYS A 197 -0.33 -0.71 -17.63
C LYS A 197 -0.71 0.06 -18.89
N GLU A 198 0.24 0.26 -19.81
CA GLU A 198 -0.05 0.97 -21.06
C GLU A 198 -1.05 0.19 -21.93
N TYR A 199 -0.93 -1.14 -21.99
CA TYR A 199 -1.91 -2.00 -22.63
C TYR A 199 -3.34 -1.77 -22.12
N VAL A 200 -3.54 -1.76 -20.80
CA VAL A 200 -4.87 -1.56 -20.20
C VAL A 200 -5.46 -0.20 -20.54
N LEU A 201 -4.63 0.85 -20.49
CA LEU A 201 -5.08 2.21 -20.82
C LEU A 201 -5.53 2.33 -22.28
N LEU A 202 -4.79 1.69 -23.20
CA LEU A 202 -5.11 1.71 -24.63
C LEU A 202 -6.33 0.85 -24.97
N THR A 203 -6.51 -0.29 -24.30
CA THR A 203 -7.52 -1.30 -24.66
C THR A 203 -8.76 -1.31 -23.78
N GLY A 204 -8.75 -0.63 -22.63
CA GLY A 204 -9.88 -0.52 -21.71
C GLY A 204 -10.06 -1.69 -20.73
N GLY A 205 -9.08 -2.59 -20.61
CA GLY A 205 -9.09 -3.73 -19.67
C GLY A 205 -8.40 -4.98 -20.20
N TYR A 206 -8.22 -5.98 -19.33
CA TYR A 206 -7.63 -7.28 -19.67
C TYR A 206 -8.64 -8.28 -20.23
N TYR A 207 -8.14 -9.15 -21.11
CA TYR A 207 -8.80 -10.42 -21.41
C TYR A 207 -8.25 -11.51 -20.48
N LEU A 208 -9.12 -12.10 -19.67
CA LEU A 208 -8.77 -13.18 -18.74
C LEU A 208 -9.63 -14.42 -19.02
N SER A 209 -9.08 -15.60 -18.74
CA SER A 209 -9.85 -16.83 -18.68
C SER A 209 -10.88 -16.77 -17.53
N GLU A 210 -11.98 -17.51 -17.65
CA GLU A 210 -13.02 -17.55 -16.61
C GLU A 210 -12.48 -18.00 -15.25
N ARG A 211 -11.56 -18.98 -15.24
CA ARG A 211 -10.88 -19.40 -14.01
C ARG A 211 -10.10 -18.26 -13.35
N ALA A 212 -9.39 -17.45 -14.13
CA ALA A 212 -8.63 -16.32 -13.61
C ALA A 212 -9.55 -15.18 -13.12
N LYS A 213 -10.69 -14.96 -13.79
CA LYS A 213 -11.72 -14.03 -13.32
C LYS A 213 -12.28 -14.45 -11.97
N GLU A 214 -12.58 -15.73 -11.78
CA GLU A 214 -13.18 -16.22 -10.52
C GLU A 214 -12.23 -16.05 -9.33
N VAL A 215 -10.93 -16.31 -9.52
CA VAL A 215 -9.91 -16.04 -8.49
C VAL A 215 -9.89 -14.56 -8.12
N LYS A 216 -9.86 -13.66 -9.12
CA LYS A 216 -9.87 -12.22 -8.88
C LYS A 216 -11.18 -11.72 -8.27
N LYS A 217 -12.31 -12.31 -8.64
CA LYS A 217 -13.63 -12.03 -8.08
C LYS A 217 -13.69 -12.37 -6.60
N THR A 218 -13.16 -13.54 -6.22
CA THR A 218 -13.02 -13.93 -4.81
C THR A 218 -12.17 -12.93 -4.02
N VAL A 219 -11.00 -12.54 -4.57
CA VAL A 219 -10.16 -11.49 -3.96
C VAL A 219 -10.93 -10.18 -3.81
N PHE A 220 -11.60 -9.72 -4.88
CA PHE A 220 -12.37 -8.48 -4.86
C PHE A 220 -13.42 -8.47 -3.73
N TYR A 221 -14.23 -9.51 -3.59
CA TYR A 221 -15.23 -9.56 -2.51
C TYR A 221 -14.63 -9.60 -1.12
N THR A 222 -13.51 -10.30 -0.93
CA THR A 222 -12.78 -10.29 0.35
C THR A 222 -12.28 -8.89 0.68
N LEU A 223 -11.70 -8.18 -0.29
CA LEU A 223 -11.21 -6.83 -0.07
C LEU A 223 -12.34 -5.81 0.10
N CYS A 224 -13.47 -5.96 -0.58
CA CYS A 224 -14.65 -5.12 -0.38
C CYS A 224 -15.21 -5.25 1.04
N ARG A 225 -15.28 -6.48 1.58
CA ARG A 225 -15.69 -6.70 2.98
C ARG A 225 -14.71 -6.03 3.95
N ALA A 226 -13.40 -6.19 3.72
CA ALA A 226 -12.37 -5.60 4.58
C ALA A 226 -12.43 -4.06 4.60
N VAL A 227 -12.46 -3.40 3.43
CA VAL A 227 -12.51 -1.93 3.39
C VAL A 227 -13.82 -1.39 3.96
N ASP A 228 -14.95 -2.10 3.78
CA ASP A 228 -16.23 -1.68 4.35
C ASP A 228 -16.24 -1.77 5.89
N SER A 229 -15.55 -2.75 6.48
CA SER A 229 -15.34 -2.79 7.93
C SER A 229 -14.58 -1.56 8.43
N VAL A 230 -13.50 -1.15 7.74
CA VAL A 230 -12.75 0.06 8.10
C VAL A 230 -13.62 1.31 7.95
N ARG A 231 -14.34 1.42 6.84
CA ARG A 231 -15.27 2.53 6.57
C ARG A 231 -16.32 2.67 7.67
N ARG A 232 -16.98 1.57 8.06
CA ARG A 232 -17.99 1.58 9.12
C ARG A 232 -17.39 1.97 10.47
N TYR A 233 -16.19 1.50 10.77
CA TYR A 233 -15.51 1.81 12.02
C TYR A 233 -15.20 3.30 12.18
N GLU A 234 -14.66 3.91 11.12
CA GLU A 234 -14.32 5.34 11.09
C GLU A 234 -15.55 6.23 10.81
N ASN A 235 -16.77 5.66 10.76
CA ASN A 235 -18.02 6.35 10.44
C ASN A 235 -17.97 7.14 9.11
N ILE A 236 -17.25 6.62 8.12
CA ILE A 236 -17.12 7.23 6.80
C ILE A 236 -18.40 6.90 6.01
N PRO A 237 -19.14 7.88 5.48
CA PRO A 237 -20.38 7.61 4.78
C PRO A 237 -20.13 6.96 3.41
N THR A 238 -21.13 6.26 2.88
CA THR A 238 -21.07 5.75 1.50
C THR A 238 -21.39 6.84 0.48
N VAL A 239 -22.08 7.90 0.88
CA VAL A 239 -22.42 9.07 0.07
C VAL A 239 -21.88 10.30 0.78
N MET A 240 -21.02 11.05 0.10
CA MET A 240 -20.46 12.29 0.62
C MET A 240 -21.49 13.41 0.45
N GLU A 241 -21.90 14.05 1.54
CA GLU A 241 -22.79 15.21 1.53
C GLU A 241 -22.00 16.50 1.27
N ASP A 242 -22.64 17.53 0.72
CA ASP A 242 -22.00 18.83 0.52
C ASP A 242 -21.61 19.47 1.87
N GLY A 243 -20.40 20.02 1.96
CA GLY A 243 -19.90 20.63 3.21
C GLY A 243 -19.38 19.63 4.25
N CYS A 244 -19.13 18.38 3.86
CA CYS A 244 -18.59 17.30 4.69
C CYS A 244 -17.44 17.75 5.63
N ARG A 245 -17.69 17.74 6.96
CA ARG A 245 -16.72 18.08 8.03
C ARG A 245 -15.49 17.15 8.13
N TYR A 246 -15.40 16.16 7.25
CA TYR A 246 -14.40 15.09 7.25
C TYR A 246 -13.00 15.52 6.74
N TYR A 247 -12.73 16.81 6.57
CA TYR A 247 -11.39 17.29 6.20
C TYR A 247 -10.55 17.71 7.41
N ASP A 248 -11.17 17.91 8.58
CA ASP A 248 -10.56 18.50 9.79
C ASP A 248 -10.80 17.66 11.08
N CYS A 249 -11.12 16.37 10.93
CA CYS A 249 -11.32 15.48 12.09
C CYS A 249 -10.04 14.68 12.42
N ASP A 250 -9.82 14.44 13.71
CA ASP A 250 -8.85 13.46 14.19
C ASP A 250 -9.37 12.03 13.95
N TYR A 251 -8.82 11.35 12.95
CA TYR A 251 -9.15 9.96 12.63
C TYR A 251 -8.37 9.00 13.53
N ARG A 252 -9.02 7.90 13.95
CA ARG A 252 -8.41 6.95 14.88
C ARG A 252 -7.31 6.13 14.22
N TYR A 253 -7.55 5.65 13.01
CA TYR A 253 -6.61 4.80 12.29
C TYR A 253 -6.38 5.23 10.85
N GLU A 254 -7.45 5.39 10.06
CA GLU A 254 -7.35 5.66 8.62
C GLU A 254 -8.23 6.84 8.20
N ALA A 255 -7.69 7.71 7.34
CA ALA A 255 -8.39 8.91 6.94
C ALA A 255 -9.38 8.67 5.78
N PRO A 256 -10.46 9.47 5.65
CA PRO A 256 -11.52 9.23 4.67
C PRO A 256 -11.03 9.28 3.21
N TRP A 257 -10.12 10.18 2.87
CA TRP A 257 -9.56 10.26 1.51
C TRP A 257 -8.78 8.99 1.15
N ASP A 258 -8.08 8.37 2.11
CA ASP A 258 -7.36 7.10 1.91
C ASP A 258 -8.32 5.93 1.72
N ILE A 259 -9.41 5.90 2.49
CA ILE A 259 -10.46 4.88 2.36
C ILE A 259 -11.21 5.02 1.04
N TYR A 260 -11.62 6.22 0.65
CA TYR A 260 -12.26 6.44 -0.65
C TYR A 260 -11.32 6.12 -1.81
N TYR A 261 -10.04 6.52 -1.73
CA TYR A 261 -9.05 6.14 -2.74
C TYR A 261 -8.91 4.60 -2.84
N MET A 262 -8.85 3.91 -1.70
CA MET A 262 -8.80 2.45 -1.66
C MET A 262 -10.05 1.79 -2.27
N MET A 263 -11.24 2.29 -1.96
CA MET A 263 -12.48 1.84 -2.59
C MET A 263 -12.45 2.07 -4.11
N GLY A 264 -12.00 3.25 -4.56
CA GLY A 264 -11.79 3.55 -5.98
C GLY A 264 -10.84 2.55 -6.64
N ARG A 265 -9.72 2.22 -6.00
CA ARG A 265 -8.76 1.20 -6.48
C ARG A 265 -9.36 -0.21 -6.56
N LEU A 266 -10.25 -0.59 -5.65
CA LEU A 266 -10.95 -1.88 -5.67
C LEU A 266 -11.93 -1.98 -6.83
N PHE A 267 -12.72 -0.93 -7.06
CA PHE A 267 -13.63 -0.91 -8.20
C PHE A 267 -12.87 -0.78 -9.53
N LEU A 268 -11.76 -0.04 -9.57
CA LEU A 268 -10.84 -0.04 -10.71
C LEU A 268 -10.32 -1.45 -11.00
N PHE A 269 -9.93 -2.22 -9.98
CA PHE A 269 -9.54 -3.62 -10.12
C PHE A 269 -10.67 -4.44 -10.76
N ALA A 270 -11.92 -4.26 -10.32
CA ALA A 270 -13.06 -4.95 -10.92
C ALA A 270 -13.31 -4.58 -12.39
N VAL A 271 -13.18 -3.29 -12.75
CA VAL A 271 -13.32 -2.81 -14.13
C VAL A 271 -12.20 -3.35 -15.01
N LYS A 272 -10.94 -3.25 -14.56
CA LYS A 272 -9.75 -3.66 -15.31
C LYS A 272 -9.80 -5.13 -15.72
N TYR A 273 -10.24 -5.99 -14.81
CA TYR A 273 -10.26 -7.44 -15.01
C TYR A 273 -11.62 -8.00 -15.44
N ASN A 274 -12.63 -7.14 -15.61
CA ASN A 274 -13.99 -7.51 -16.02
C ASN A 274 -14.55 -8.71 -15.22
N ILE A 275 -14.49 -8.61 -13.89
CA ILE A 275 -14.82 -9.72 -12.98
C ILE A 275 -16.27 -9.70 -12.47
N LEU A 276 -16.99 -8.61 -12.70
CA LEU A 276 -18.39 -8.46 -12.34
C LEU A 276 -19.28 -8.58 -13.58
N PRO A 277 -20.49 -9.16 -13.45
CA PRO A 277 -21.40 -9.36 -14.59
C PRO A 277 -21.91 -8.03 -15.16
N ASN A 278 -22.14 -7.04 -14.31
CA ASN A 278 -22.51 -5.70 -14.72
C ASN A 278 -21.28 -4.77 -14.63
N ARG A 279 -20.77 -4.32 -15.78
CA ARG A 279 -19.63 -3.39 -15.83
C ARG A 279 -19.99 -1.96 -15.43
N SER A 280 -21.25 -1.54 -15.52
CA SER A 280 -21.64 -0.14 -15.24
C SER A 280 -21.51 0.22 -13.76
N GLU A 281 -21.86 -0.70 -12.86
CA GLU A 281 -21.78 -0.51 -11.42
C GLU A 281 -20.34 -0.24 -10.92
N PRO A 282 -19.32 -1.07 -11.23
CA PRO A 282 -17.95 -0.79 -10.81
C PRO A 282 -17.36 0.44 -11.50
N VAL A 283 -17.78 0.77 -12.74
CA VAL A 283 -17.38 2.04 -13.38
C VAL A 283 -17.91 3.24 -12.59
N ARG A 284 -19.20 3.25 -12.26
CA ARG A 284 -19.83 4.33 -11.46
C ARG A 284 -19.18 4.46 -10.08
N SER A 285 -18.91 3.32 -9.43
CA SER A 285 -18.32 3.29 -8.09
C SER A 285 -16.86 3.75 -8.10
N CYS A 286 -16.08 3.34 -9.10
CA CYS A 286 -14.70 3.79 -9.28
C CYS A 286 -14.62 5.30 -9.45
N GLU A 287 -15.44 5.87 -10.35
CA GLU A 287 -15.52 7.31 -10.56
C GLU A 287 -15.92 8.04 -9.28
N LYS A 288 -17.02 7.62 -8.64
CA LYS A 288 -17.53 8.20 -7.40
C LYS A 288 -16.46 8.29 -6.31
N TYR A 289 -15.80 7.18 -5.99
CA TYR A 289 -14.88 7.15 -4.86
C TYR A 289 -13.56 7.88 -5.13
N PHE A 290 -13.04 7.84 -6.36
CA PHE A 290 -11.90 8.69 -6.70
C PHE A 290 -12.25 10.18 -6.69
N THR A 291 -13.44 10.56 -7.15
CA THR A 291 -13.92 11.94 -7.07
C THR A 291 -14.07 12.40 -5.62
N TYR A 292 -14.62 11.57 -4.73
CA TYR A 292 -14.71 11.90 -3.30
C TYR A 292 -13.34 12.15 -2.68
N ALA A 293 -12.35 11.29 -2.98
CA ALA A 293 -10.99 11.52 -2.53
C ALA A 293 -10.45 12.86 -3.06
N ALA A 294 -10.59 13.13 -4.36
CA ALA A 294 -10.11 14.36 -5.01
C ALA A 294 -10.75 15.63 -4.41
N VAL A 295 -12.05 15.61 -4.16
CA VAL A 295 -12.78 16.74 -3.54
C VAL A 295 -12.29 17.00 -2.11
N LEU A 296 -12.09 15.96 -1.31
CA LEU A 296 -11.55 16.10 0.04
C LEU A 296 -10.13 16.68 0.04
N ASP A 297 -9.24 16.18 -0.83
CA ASP A 297 -7.87 16.69 -0.95
C ASP A 297 -7.86 18.16 -1.38
N ARG A 298 -8.64 18.52 -2.41
CA ARG A 298 -8.79 19.90 -2.86
C ARG A 298 -9.26 20.82 -1.74
N LYS A 299 -10.27 20.40 -0.96
CA LYS A 299 -10.76 21.19 0.18
C LYS A 299 -9.67 21.38 1.22
N ARG A 300 -8.93 20.33 1.58
CA ARG A 300 -7.82 20.42 2.55
C ARG A 300 -6.74 21.38 2.09
N ARG A 301 -6.37 21.35 0.81
CA ARG A 301 -5.42 22.32 0.21
C ARG A 301 -5.94 23.75 0.31
N SER A 302 -7.21 23.99 0.00
CA SER A 302 -7.79 25.33 0.07
C SER A 302 -7.85 25.89 1.49
N GLU A 303 -7.91 25.03 2.51
CA GLU A 303 -7.92 25.40 3.93
C GLU A 303 -6.52 25.44 4.56
N GLY A 304 -5.45 25.24 3.77
CA GLY A 304 -4.07 25.22 4.28
C GLY A 304 -3.72 24.04 5.19
N LEU A 305 -4.53 22.97 5.17
CA LEU A 305 -4.31 21.78 5.99
C LEU A 305 -3.14 20.94 5.43
N PRO A 306 -2.41 20.18 6.28
CA PRO A 306 -1.32 19.32 5.81
C PRO A 306 -1.79 18.24 4.83
N VAL A 307 -1.15 18.20 3.65
CA VAL A 307 -1.44 17.22 2.59
C VAL A 307 -0.19 16.37 2.31
N SER A 308 -0.17 15.12 2.77
CA SER A 308 0.98 14.21 2.65
C SER A 308 0.90 13.25 1.45
N GLY A 309 1.59 13.52 0.34
CA GLY A 309 1.87 12.49 -0.69
C GLY A 309 0.70 12.08 -1.60
N PHE A 310 -0.17 13.01 -1.98
CA PHE A 310 -1.50 12.72 -2.54
C PHE A 310 -1.70 12.96 -4.07
N SER A 311 -0.68 13.13 -4.91
CA SER A 311 -0.91 13.29 -6.38
C SER A 311 -1.46 12.02 -7.06
N HIS A 312 -1.23 10.85 -6.45
CA HIS A 312 -1.53 9.53 -7.03
C HIS A 312 -3.03 9.24 -7.26
N MET A 313 -3.93 9.89 -6.53
CA MET A 313 -5.39 9.78 -6.73
C MET A 313 -5.84 10.50 -8.00
N TYR A 314 -5.31 11.70 -8.26
CA TYR A 314 -5.57 12.45 -9.49
C TYR A 314 -5.08 11.65 -10.70
N HIS A 315 -3.88 11.06 -10.59
CA HIS A 315 -3.36 10.14 -11.60
C HIS A 315 -4.28 8.94 -11.82
N SER A 316 -4.79 8.34 -10.74
CA SER A 316 -5.67 7.16 -10.85
C SER A 316 -6.99 7.48 -11.55
N LEU A 317 -7.57 8.67 -11.31
CA LEU A 317 -8.80 9.09 -11.97
C LEU A 317 -8.57 9.49 -13.44
N CYS A 318 -7.45 10.16 -13.74
CA CYS A 318 -6.98 10.40 -15.11
C CYS A 318 -6.81 9.10 -15.90
N ASP A 319 -6.05 8.15 -15.35
CA ASP A 319 -5.82 6.83 -15.94
C ASP A 319 -7.15 6.06 -16.10
N PHE A 320 -8.09 6.22 -15.16
CA PHE A 320 -9.42 5.62 -15.26
C PHE A 320 -10.25 6.20 -16.42
N TYR A 321 -10.33 7.53 -16.56
CA TYR A 321 -11.05 8.14 -17.68
C TYR A 321 -10.41 7.79 -19.03
N LEU A 322 -9.07 7.77 -19.08
CA LEU A 322 -8.32 7.27 -20.24
C LEU A 322 -8.74 5.84 -20.56
N MET A 323 -8.69 4.92 -19.60
CA MET A 323 -9.06 3.52 -19.79
C MET A 323 -10.50 3.37 -20.29
N CYS A 324 -11.45 4.06 -19.67
CA CYS A 324 -12.88 4.03 -20.03
C CYS A 324 -13.19 4.73 -21.37
N GLY A 325 -12.29 5.59 -21.87
CA GLY A 325 -12.50 6.32 -23.13
C GLY A 325 -13.50 7.47 -23.01
N THR A 326 -13.65 8.05 -21.81
CA THR A 326 -14.55 9.17 -21.54
C THR A 326 -13.80 10.49 -21.70
N GLU A 327 -13.52 10.88 -22.96
CA GLU A 327 -12.67 12.03 -23.30
C GLU A 327 -13.20 13.37 -22.77
N GLU A 328 -14.52 13.58 -22.80
CA GLU A 328 -15.16 14.79 -22.26
C GLU A 328 -14.93 14.92 -20.75
N LYS A 329 -15.13 13.83 -20.01
CA LYS A 329 -14.89 13.79 -18.56
C LYS A 329 -13.41 14.00 -18.23
N LEU A 330 -12.51 13.40 -19.02
CA LEU A 330 -11.07 13.62 -18.86
C LEU A 330 -10.71 15.09 -19.08
N GLY A 331 -11.26 15.73 -20.13
CA GLY A 331 -11.05 17.15 -20.41
C GLY A 331 -11.53 18.05 -19.28
N ALA A 332 -12.75 17.81 -18.77
CA ALA A 332 -13.30 18.54 -17.63
C ALA A 332 -12.45 18.35 -16.36
N PHE A 333 -12.02 17.11 -16.08
CA PHE A 333 -11.19 16.79 -14.93
C PHE A 333 -9.82 17.47 -14.99
N LEU A 334 -9.14 17.44 -16.14
CA LEU A 334 -7.86 18.12 -16.33
C LEU A 334 -7.99 19.64 -16.18
N LYS A 335 -9.12 20.23 -16.60
CA LYS A 335 -9.39 21.66 -16.40
C LYS A 335 -9.58 21.99 -14.91
N GLU A 336 -10.21 21.11 -14.14
CA GLU A 336 -10.53 21.37 -12.74
C GLU A 336 -9.37 21.03 -11.78
N TYR A 337 -8.63 19.96 -12.04
CA TYR A 337 -7.61 19.41 -11.14
C TYR A 337 -6.20 19.38 -11.71
N GLY A 338 -5.98 19.89 -12.93
CA GLY A 338 -4.68 19.89 -13.61
C GLY A 338 -3.55 20.50 -12.78
N ASP A 339 -3.84 21.59 -12.07
CA ASP A 339 -2.86 22.33 -11.26
C ASP A 339 -2.34 21.53 -10.04
N TYR A 340 -3.02 20.44 -9.67
CA TYR A 340 -2.59 19.56 -8.57
C TYR A 340 -1.72 18.37 -9.03
N MET A 341 -1.46 18.24 -10.34
CA MET A 341 -0.64 17.17 -10.93
C MET A 341 0.67 17.73 -11.49
N GLU A 342 1.69 16.88 -11.56
CA GLU A 342 2.96 17.26 -12.16
C GLU A 342 2.78 17.48 -13.68
N PRO A 343 3.33 18.56 -14.28
CA PRO A 343 3.19 18.84 -15.72
C PRO A 343 3.60 17.66 -16.62
N SER A 344 4.62 16.92 -16.22
CA SER A 344 5.09 15.69 -16.85
C SER A 344 4.01 14.60 -16.97
N TYR A 345 3.13 14.49 -15.97
CA TYR A 345 2.04 13.54 -16.00
C TYR A 345 0.93 13.98 -16.96
N ILE A 346 0.69 15.29 -17.07
CA ILE A 346 -0.25 15.86 -18.05
C ILE A 346 0.24 15.61 -19.48
N GLU A 347 1.54 15.82 -19.75
CA GLU A 347 2.16 15.50 -21.04
C GLU A 347 2.02 14.02 -21.40
N LEU A 348 2.32 13.14 -20.45
CA LEU A 348 2.13 11.69 -20.61
C LEU A 348 0.67 11.33 -20.90
N THR A 349 -0.27 11.97 -20.21
CA THR A 349 -1.71 11.79 -20.43
C THR A 349 -2.08 12.18 -21.86
N ASN A 350 -1.60 13.33 -22.34
CA ASN A 350 -1.84 13.79 -23.71
C ASN A 350 -1.23 12.87 -24.78
N LEU A 351 -0.02 12.34 -24.53
CA LEU A 351 0.59 11.33 -25.38
C LEU A 351 -0.30 10.06 -25.48
N ARG A 352 -0.79 9.56 -24.34
CA ARG A 352 -1.68 8.39 -24.30
C ARG A 352 -2.99 8.64 -25.02
N ARG A 353 -3.58 9.84 -24.90
CA ARG A 353 -4.76 10.26 -25.69
C ARG A 353 -4.47 10.21 -27.18
N ALA A 354 -3.33 10.75 -27.62
CA ALA A 354 -2.95 10.74 -29.04
C ALA A 354 -2.80 9.31 -29.59
N LEU A 355 -2.11 8.43 -28.86
CA LEU A 355 -1.99 7.00 -29.21
C LEU A 355 -3.37 6.31 -29.27
N LYS A 356 -4.23 6.57 -28.27
CA LYS A 356 -5.58 6.00 -28.22
C LYS A 356 -6.49 6.51 -29.35
N ALA A 357 -6.35 7.77 -29.76
CA ALA A 357 -7.06 8.35 -30.89
C ALA A 357 -6.48 7.95 -32.26
N GLY A 358 -5.29 7.36 -32.31
CA GLY A 358 -4.60 7.05 -33.58
C GLY A 358 -3.91 8.25 -34.22
N ASN A 359 -3.74 9.35 -33.48
CA ASN A 359 -2.98 10.52 -33.93
C ASN A 359 -1.48 10.29 -33.68
N TYR A 360 -0.88 9.45 -34.53
CA TYR A 360 0.50 8.99 -34.38
C TYR A 360 1.53 10.11 -34.59
N GLU A 361 1.24 11.08 -35.44
CA GLU A 361 2.09 12.27 -35.62
C GLU A 361 2.20 13.08 -34.32
N LYS A 362 1.06 13.36 -33.67
CA LYS A 362 1.06 14.05 -32.37
C LYS A 362 1.76 13.22 -31.29
N ALA A 363 1.54 11.91 -31.27
CA ALA A 363 2.22 11.03 -30.32
C ALA A 363 3.74 11.00 -30.54
N ARG A 364 4.19 10.96 -31.79
CA ARG A 364 5.59 11.04 -32.18
C ARG A 364 6.19 12.37 -31.77
N ALA A 365 5.52 13.48 -32.06
CA ALA A 365 5.96 14.80 -31.64
C ALA A 365 6.12 14.88 -30.12
N CYS A 366 5.18 14.35 -29.33
CA CYS A 366 5.32 14.29 -27.87
C CYS A 366 6.48 13.39 -27.40
N LEU A 367 6.82 12.32 -28.13
CA LEU A 367 7.94 11.43 -27.81
C LEU A 367 9.31 11.93 -28.31
N ASN A 368 9.32 12.78 -29.33
CA ASN A 368 10.49 13.31 -30.02
C ASN A 368 10.80 14.78 -29.71
N ALA A 369 9.85 15.55 -29.17
CA ALA A 369 10.07 16.89 -28.64
C ALA A 369 10.96 16.77 -27.41
N ALA A 370 12.25 16.63 -27.68
CA ALA A 370 13.32 16.49 -26.73
C ALA A 370 14.56 17.13 -27.36
N ASP A 371 14.63 18.45 -27.29
CA ASP A 371 15.92 19.15 -27.22
C ASP A 371 16.62 18.76 -25.90
N GLY A 372 16.98 17.49 -25.79
CA GLY A 372 17.94 16.99 -24.80
C GLY A 372 17.42 16.16 -23.63
N ARG A 373 16.13 15.76 -23.52
CA ARG A 373 15.64 14.69 -22.61
C ARG A 373 14.11 14.48 -22.78
N PRO A 374 13.58 13.24 -22.75
CA PRO A 374 12.23 13.03 -22.25
C PRO A 374 12.28 13.17 -20.70
N SER A 375 12.32 14.40 -20.17
CA SER A 375 12.93 14.68 -18.85
C SER A 375 12.13 14.27 -17.61
N SER A 376 11.10 13.45 -17.73
CA SER A 376 10.33 12.98 -16.58
C SER A 376 9.87 11.52 -16.66
N LEU A 377 10.00 10.87 -17.82
CA LEU A 377 9.58 9.48 -17.97
C LEU A 377 10.74 8.52 -17.65
N PRO A 378 10.51 7.47 -16.83
CA PRO A 378 11.50 6.42 -16.65
C PRO A 378 11.90 5.80 -18.00
N PRO A 379 13.19 5.50 -18.25
CA PRO A 379 13.68 5.03 -19.55
C PRO A 379 12.88 3.85 -20.12
N ARG A 380 12.58 2.86 -19.28
CA ARG A 380 11.80 1.68 -19.67
C ARG A 380 10.39 2.04 -20.16
N LYS A 381 9.76 3.05 -19.56
CA LYS A 381 8.42 3.50 -19.95
C LYS A 381 8.46 4.23 -21.30
N ALA A 382 9.47 5.07 -21.52
CA ALA A 382 9.67 5.73 -22.80
C ALA A 382 9.89 4.72 -23.94
N THR A 383 10.71 3.69 -23.72
CA THR A 383 10.91 2.59 -24.69
C THR A 383 9.59 1.90 -25.04
N ILE A 384 8.82 1.49 -24.03
CA ILE A 384 7.51 0.83 -24.24
C ILE A 384 6.56 1.70 -25.07
N LEU A 385 6.48 3.00 -24.80
CA LEU A 385 5.60 3.91 -25.54
C LEU A 385 6.06 4.12 -27.00
N LYS A 386 7.38 4.16 -27.24
CA LYS A 386 7.95 4.20 -28.60
C LYS A 386 7.69 2.92 -29.39
N ASP A 387 7.82 1.77 -28.73
CA ASP A 387 7.54 0.46 -29.32
C ASP A 387 6.05 0.33 -29.65
N LEU A 388 5.16 0.71 -28.73
CA LEU A 388 3.72 0.74 -28.96
C LEU A 388 3.34 1.66 -30.12
N LEU A 389 3.93 2.86 -30.20
CA LEU A 389 3.72 3.79 -31.33
C LEU A 389 4.12 3.11 -32.65
N THR A 390 5.32 2.55 -32.71
CA THR A 390 5.86 1.92 -33.93
C THR A 390 4.99 0.75 -34.39
N VAL A 391 4.58 -0.11 -33.46
CA VAL A 391 3.71 -1.26 -33.75
C VAL A 391 2.34 -0.80 -34.24
N LEU A 392 1.72 0.18 -33.55
CA LEU A 392 0.40 0.70 -33.91
C LEU A 392 0.36 1.39 -35.27
N GLU A 393 1.43 2.10 -35.61
CA GLU A 393 1.56 2.83 -36.87
C GLU A 393 1.85 1.90 -38.05
N LYS A 394 2.87 1.04 -37.92
CA LYS A 394 3.27 0.11 -38.98
C LYS A 394 2.35 -1.10 -39.11
N LYS A 395 1.52 -1.36 -38.08
CA LYS A 395 0.70 -2.57 -37.93
C LYS A 395 1.55 -3.85 -38.00
N ASP A 396 2.80 -3.76 -37.53
CA ASP A 396 3.79 -4.83 -37.57
C ASP A 396 4.52 -4.92 -36.23
N MET A 397 4.76 -6.15 -35.78
CA MET A 397 5.45 -6.47 -34.52
C MET A 397 6.88 -6.97 -34.71
N SER A 398 7.33 -7.22 -35.95
CA SER A 398 8.64 -7.82 -36.26
C SER A 398 9.82 -7.11 -35.56
N GLY A 399 9.74 -5.77 -35.43
CA GLY A 399 10.77 -4.94 -34.81
C GLY A 399 10.89 -5.07 -33.28
N VAL A 400 9.93 -5.71 -32.59
CA VAL A 400 9.90 -5.80 -31.12
C VAL A 400 9.95 -7.25 -30.60
N GLU A 401 9.90 -8.26 -31.47
CA GLU A 401 9.81 -9.69 -31.09
C GLU A 401 10.95 -10.18 -30.20
N ARG A 402 12.17 -9.66 -30.41
CA ARG A 402 13.35 -10.05 -29.62
C ARG A 402 13.48 -9.30 -28.30
N SER A 403 12.72 -8.22 -28.10
CA SER A 403 12.83 -7.32 -26.94
C SER A 403 11.84 -7.64 -25.82
N TYR A 404 10.81 -8.44 -26.11
CA TYR A 404 9.73 -8.76 -25.18
C TYR A 404 9.53 -10.26 -25.02
N LYS A 405 9.06 -10.68 -23.85
CA LYS A 405 8.78 -12.10 -23.60
C LYS A 405 7.55 -12.57 -24.41
N PRO A 406 7.40 -13.87 -24.69
CA PRO A 406 6.26 -14.38 -25.47
C PRO A 406 4.88 -13.97 -24.93
N TYR A 407 4.71 -13.84 -23.61
CA TYR A 407 3.45 -13.39 -23.02
C TYR A 407 3.21 -11.88 -23.19
N GLU A 408 4.27 -11.08 -23.30
CA GLU A 408 4.19 -9.63 -23.57
C GLU A 408 3.86 -9.37 -25.04
N MET A 409 4.37 -10.21 -25.94
CA MET A 409 4.03 -10.17 -27.36
C MET A 409 2.52 -10.38 -27.62
N LYS A 410 1.84 -11.19 -26.79
CA LYS A 410 0.38 -11.34 -26.85
C LYS A 410 -0.35 -10.00 -26.61
N LEU A 411 0.18 -9.14 -25.75
CA LEU A 411 -0.41 -7.83 -25.47
C LEU A 411 -0.32 -6.89 -26.68
N PHE A 412 0.82 -6.90 -27.39
CA PHE A 412 0.96 -6.14 -28.64
C PHE A 412 -0.02 -6.63 -29.71
N ALA A 413 -0.17 -7.94 -29.87
CA ALA A 413 -1.12 -8.53 -30.81
C ALA A 413 -2.57 -8.11 -30.51
N GLU A 414 -2.96 -8.15 -29.24
CA GLU A 414 -4.31 -7.75 -28.80
C GLU A 414 -4.58 -6.25 -29.03
N VAL A 415 -3.58 -5.39 -28.81
CA VAL A 415 -3.66 -3.94 -29.11
C VAL A 415 -3.96 -3.71 -30.59
N LEU A 416 -3.26 -4.42 -31.49
CA LEU A 416 -3.51 -4.34 -32.94
C LEU A 416 -4.90 -4.84 -33.31
N GLN A 417 -5.35 -5.97 -32.75
CA GLN A 417 -6.65 -6.56 -33.05
C GLN A 417 -7.82 -5.65 -32.63
N LYS A 418 -7.76 -5.03 -31.43
CA LYS A 418 -8.83 -4.13 -30.96
C LYS A 418 -8.97 -2.89 -31.85
N LYS A 419 -7.87 -2.28 -32.27
CA LYS A 419 -7.88 -1.13 -33.18
C LYS A 419 -8.50 -1.48 -34.55
N ASN A 420 -8.22 -2.66 -35.08
CA ASN A 420 -8.82 -3.11 -36.35
C ASN A 420 -10.35 -3.32 -36.25
N ARG A 421 -10.88 -3.69 -35.07
CA ARG A 421 -12.33 -3.80 -34.82
C ARG A 421 -13.01 -2.42 -34.71
N THR A 422 -12.35 -1.43 -34.12
CA THR A 422 -12.86 -0.06 -34.07
C THR A 422 -12.89 0.59 -35.45
N VAL A 423 -11.94 0.32 -36.34
CA VAL A 423 -11.96 0.87 -37.71
C VAL A 423 -13.08 0.27 -38.56
N ARG A 424 -13.34 -1.05 -38.46
CA ARG A 424 -14.41 -1.71 -39.23
C ARG A 424 -15.82 -1.26 -38.87
N THR A 425 -16.04 -0.70 -37.69
CA THR A 425 -17.35 -0.18 -37.28
C THR A 425 -17.63 1.23 -37.81
N TYR A 426 -16.60 1.98 -38.24
CA TYR A 426 -16.76 3.30 -38.88
C TYR A 426 -16.67 3.26 -40.41
N SER A 427 -16.30 2.13 -41.02
CA SER A 427 -16.28 1.96 -42.49
C SER A 427 -17.55 1.32 -43.05
N ALA A 428 -18.56 1.10 -42.21
CA ALA A 428 -19.84 0.48 -42.58
C ALA A 428 -21.04 1.41 -42.29
N VAL A 429 -20.80 2.72 -42.22
CA VAL A 429 -21.84 3.77 -42.18
C VAL A 429 -21.68 4.65 -43.40
#